data_AF-A0A8T2Z2L2-F1
#
_entry.id   AF-A0A8T2Z2L2-F1
#
_cell.length_a   1.000
_cell.length_b   1.000
_cell.length_c   1.000
_cell.angle_alpha   90.00
_cell.angle_beta   90.00
_cell.angle_gamma   90.00
#
_symmetry.space_group_name_H-M   'P 1'
#
loop_
_entity.id
_entity.type
_entity.pdbx_description
1 polymer ?
#
loop_
_entity_poly.entity_id
_entity_poly.type
_entity_poly.pdbx_seq_one_letter_code
_entity_poly.pdbx_strand_id
1 'polypeptide(L)'
;MKSTLLVWFSFLLFAFVLSVPSIEAYTEPVLDMQGEELKAGTEYIITSAIWGPGGGDVSATNKTCPDDVIQYSLDQLQGLPVTFSPASSSEDDVIRVSTDLNIKFSIKKACDHSSVWKIQKSSNSEVQWFVTTGGEEGNPGVDTLTNWFKIEKAGTLGYKLVFCPEDICHCGVLCRDIGIYFENNRGRILSLSDKLSPFLVLFRKGSQRVHCLLLQAELARSWLCRRPVELLRYAGISIDIRARKSFKNGVTKRRDLHRQKHPIDVGGFDHSNKRIYYN
;
A
#
# COMPACT_ATOMS: atom_id res chain seq x y z
N MET A 1 54.04 22.72 43.73
CA MET A 1 54.02 21.86 42.51
C MET A 1 52.86 20.85 42.46
N LYS A 2 52.28 20.41 43.58
CA LYS A 2 51.15 19.43 43.57
C LYS A 2 49.79 20.02 43.17
N SER A 3 49.53 21.30 43.45
CA SER A 3 48.25 21.96 43.16
C SER A 3 48.03 22.26 41.68
N THR A 4 49.09 22.60 40.93
CA THR A 4 49.02 22.84 39.48
C THR A 4 48.73 21.57 38.66
N LEU A 5 49.18 20.40 39.14
CA LEU A 5 48.91 19.11 38.50
C LEU A 5 47.42 18.71 38.59
N LEU A 6 46.75 19.00 39.71
CA LEU A 6 45.33 18.70 39.90
C LEU A 6 44.43 19.56 39.01
N VAL A 7 44.78 20.83 38.80
CA VAL A 7 44.04 21.74 37.92
C VAL A 7 44.16 21.29 36.45
N TRP A 8 45.36 20.85 36.03
CA TRP A 8 45.59 20.31 34.69
C TRP A 8 44.82 19.01 34.45
N PHE A 9 44.81 18.11 35.44
CA PHE A 9 44.04 16.86 35.36
C PHE A 9 42.53 17.14 35.27
N SER A 10 42.02 18.12 36.03
CA SER A 10 40.62 18.55 35.96
C SER A 10 40.26 19.14 34.59
N PHE A 11 41.16 19.89 33.97
CA PHE A 11 40.94 20.49 32.65
C PHE A 11 40.97 19.44 31.53
N LEU A 12 41.87 18.46 31.63
CA LEU A 12 41.93 17.30 30.72
C LEU A 12 40.68 16.42 30.81
N LEU A 13 40.20 16.16 32.03
CA LEU A 13 38.95 15.41 32.24
C LEU A 13 37.76 16.17 31.67
N PHE A 14 37.68 17.50 31.85
CA PHE A 14 36.61 18.33 31.30
C PHE A 14 36.61 18.36 29.77
N ALA A 15 37.79 18.41 29.13
CA ALA A 15 37.91 18.34 27.68
C ALA A 15 37.48 16.97 27.11
N PHE A 16 37.71 15.88 27.85
CA PHE A 16 37.31 14.54 27.45
C PHE A 16 35.78 14.32 27.52
N VAL A 17 35.07 15.03 28.42
CA VAL A 17 33.58 14.98 28.46
C VAL A 17 32.93 15.77 27.33
N LEU A 18 33.65 16.72 26.73
CA LEU A 18 33.17 17.49 25.56
C LEU A 18 33.47 16.78 24.24
N SER A 19 34.39 15.80 24.23
CA SER A 19 34.68 14.95 23.08
C SER A 19 33.82 13.68 23.05
N VAL A 20 32.53 13.78 23.36
CA VAL A 20 31.60 12.69 23.04
C VAL A 20 31.42 12.72 21.53
N PRO A 21 31.89 11.71 20.77
CA PRO A 21 31.53 11.61 19.37
C PRO A 21 30.00 11.53 19.30
N SER A 22 29.39 12.40 18.51
CA SER A 22 27.99 12.26 18.11
C SER A 22 27.84 10.89 17.48
N ILE A 23 27.24 9.95 18.21
CA ILE A 23 26.84 8.66 17.66
C ILE A 23 25.69 8.99 16.71
N GLU A 24 25.97 9.08 15.41
CA GLU A 24 24.91 8.93 14.41
C GLU A 24 24.29 7.57 14.67
N ALA A 25 23.09 7.57 15.23
CA ALA A 25 22.31 6.37 15.40
C ALA A 25 21.94 5.90 14.00
N TYR A 26 22.69 4.96 13.44
CA TYR A 26 22.33 4.30 12.20
C TYR A 26 20.93 3.71 12.38
N THR A 27 19.96 4.30 11.68
CA THR A 27 18.59 3.83 11.71
C THR A 27 18.53 2.43 11.11
N GLU A 28 17.65 1.59 11.65
CA GLU A 28 17.51 0.20 11.21
C GLU A 28 17.11 0.12 9.72
N PRO A 29 17.52 -0.94 9.00
CA PRO A 29 17.12 -1.14 7.62
C PRO A 29 15.61 -1.38 7.48
N VAL A 30 15.02 -0.88 6.39
CA VAL A 30 13.70 -1.29 5.95
C VAL A 30 13.82 -2.66 5.28
N LEU A 31 12.96 -3.59 5.65
CA LEU A 31 12.97 -4.96 5.13
C LEU A 31 11.80 -5.20 4.17
N ASP A 32 12.06 -6.00 3.15
CA ASP A 32 11.03 -6.53 2.26
C ASP A 32 10.30 -7.73 2.87
N MET A 33 9.32 -8.27 2.15
CA MET A 33 8.52 -9.42 2.58
C MET A 33 9.34 -10.72 2.74
N GLN A 34 10.57 -10.78 2.26
CA GLN A 34 11.49 -11.91 2.43
C GLN A 34 12.45 -11.69 3.60
N GLY A 35 12.41 -10.51 4.23
CA GLY A 35 13.36 -10.11 5.27
C GLY A 35 14.69 -9.61 4.72
N GLU A 36 14.79 -9.35 3.40
CA GLU A 36 15.96 -8.71 2.81
C GLU A 36 15.86 -7.18 2.94
N GLU A 37 17.00 -6.52 3.04
CA GLU A 37 17.06 -5.05 3.12
C GLU A 37 16.60 -4.42 1.80
N LEU A 38 15.85 -3.32 1.92
CA LEU A 38 15.54 -2.47 0.77
C LEU A 38 16.80 -1.74 0.31
N LYS A 39 17.00 -1.70 -1.01
CA LYS A 39 18.14 -1.06 -1.64
C LYS A 39 17.69 0.12 -2.51
N ALA A 40 18.43 1.21 -2.46
CA ALA A 40 18.23 2.37 -3.31
C ALA A 40 18.29 1.97 -4.80
N GLY A 41 17.43 2.57 -5.62
CA GLY A 41 17.33 2.28 -7.06
C GLY A 41 16.82 0.88 -7.43
N THR A 42 16.59 -0.03 -6.48
CA THR A 42 15.98 -1.34 -6.75
C THR A 42 14.46 -1.21 -6.82
N GLU A 43 13.84 -1.97 -7.73
CA GLU A 43 12.39 -1.94 -7.91
C GLU A 43 11.66 -2.76 -6.84
N TYR A 44 10.65 -2.14 -6.23
CA TYR A 44 9.73 -2.78 -5.29
C TYR A 44 8.27 -2.46 -5.63
N ILE A 45 7.37 -3.39 -5.34
CA ILE A 45 5.93 -3.16 -5.31
C ILE A 45 5.56 -2.85 -3.85
N ILE A 46 4.91 -1.71 -3.63
CA ILE A 46 4.31 -1.37 -2.35
C ILE A 46 2.95 -2.06 -2.29
N THR A 47 2.76 -2.95 -1.32
CA THR A 47 1.54 -3.75 -1.15
C THR A 47 0.91 -3.48 0.21
N SER A 48 -0.43 -3.52 0.29
CA SER A 48 -1.13 -3.41 1.56
C SER A 48 -0.73 -4.55 2.51
N ALA A 49 -0.48 -4.20 3.78
CA ALA A 49 -0.31 -5.21 4.84
C ALA A 49 -1.63 -5.91 5.18
N ILE A 50 -2.78 -5.27 4.91
CA ILE A 50 -4.12 -5.81 5.13
C ILE A 50 -4.61 -6.50 3.85
N TRP A 51 -5.22 -7.68 3.99
CA TRP A 51 -5.66 -8.51 2.87
C TRP A 51 -7.16 -8.38 2.63
N GLY A 52 -7.65 -8.83 1.47
CA GLY A 52 -9.08 -8.89 1.16
C GLY A 52 -9.65 -7.52 0.78
N PRO A 53 -10.86 -7.15 1.22
CA PRO A 53 -11.48 -5.90 0.79
C PRO A 53 -10.67 -4.64 1.09
N GLY A 54 -9.79 -4.66 2.10
CA GLY A 54 -8.89 -3.54 2.44
C GLY A 54 -7.52 -3.59 1.75
N GLY A 55 -7.25 -4.63 0.97
CA GLY A 55 -5.96 -4.86 0.33
C GLY A 55 -5.77 -4.13 -0.99
N GLY A 56 -4.71 -4.53 -1.69
CA GLY A 56 -4.30 -4.04 -3.00
C GLY A 56 -2.93 -3.37 -3.00
N ASP A 57 -2.30 -3.40 -4.17
CA ASP A 57 -1.00 -2.78 -4.40
C ASP A 57 -1.14 -1.30 -4.77
N VAL A 58 -0.07 -0.53 -4.56
CA VAL A 58 0.01 0.88 -4.95
C VAL A 58 0.27 1.00 -6.45
N SER A 59 -0.42 1.93 -7.09
CA SER A 59 -0.34 2.24 -8.52
C SER A 59 -0.58 3.74 -8.75
N ALA A 60 -0.73 4.14 -10.00
CA ALA A 60 -1.06 5.49 -10.42
C ALA A 60 -2.29 5.51 -11.32
N THR A 61 -3.08 6.58 -11.26
CA THR A 61 -4.21 6.83 -12.17
C THR A 61 -4.05 8.14 -12.91
N ASN A 62 -4.28 8.10 -14.23
CA ASN A 62 -4.22 9.26 -15.13
C ASN A 62 -5.56 9.98 -15.30
N LYS A 63 -6.48 9.80 -14.33
CA LYS A 63 -7.75 10.55 -14.31
C LYS A 63 -7.52 12.04 -14.07
N THR A 64 -6.39 12.37 -13.44
CA THR A 64 -5.87 13.71 -13.20
C THR A 64 -4.44 13.77 -13.74
N CYS A 65 -3.96 14.98 -14.02
CA CYS A 65 -2.56 15.24 -14.30
C CYS A 65 -2.03 16.34 -13.35
N PRO A 66 -0.89 16.12 -12.67
CA PRO A 66 -0.11 14.88 -12.59
C PRO A 66 -0.92 13.68 -12.06
N ASP A 67 -0.47 12.46 -12.33
CA ASP A 67 -1.19 11.24 -11.94
C ASP A 67 -1.32 11.16 -10.42
N ASP A 68 -2.48 10.73 -9.92
CA ASP A 68 -2.59 10.44 -8.49
C ASP A 68 -1.99 9.09 -8.16
N VAL A 69 -1.40 9.01 -6.98
CA VAL A 69 -0.99 7.74 -6.39
C VAL A 69 -2.20 7.09 -5.73
N ILE A 70 -2.51 5.87 -6.12
CA ILE A 70 -3.71 5.14 -5.69
C ILE A 70 -3.36 3.77 -5.13
N GLN A 71 -4.27 3.19 -4.37
CA GLN A 71 -4.28 1.78 -4.02
C GLN A 71 -5.32 1.07 -4.88
N TYR A 72 -4.97 -0.05 -5.50
CA TYR A 72 -5.99 -0.90 -6.13
C TYR A 72 -6.95 -1.46 -5.07
N SER A 73 -8.20 -1.72 -5.47
CA SER A 73 -9.20 -2.35 -4.60
C SER A 73 -9.19 -3.88 -4.68
N LEU A 74 -8.39 -4.45 -5.58
CA LEU A 74 -8.31 -5.89 -5.86
C LEU A 74 -6.86 -6.35 -5.72
N ASP A 75 -6.65 -7.33 -4.83
CA ASP A 75 -5.33 -7.95 -4.58
C ASP A 75 -4.72 -8.65 -5.80
N GLN A 76 -5.54 -8.91 -6.83
CA GLN A 76 -5.11 -9.52 -8.10
C GLN A 76 -4.46 -8.52 -9.06
N LEU A 77 -4.70 -7.22 -8.87
CA LEU A 77 -4.09 -6.19 -9.70
C LEU A 77 -2.70 -5.88 -9.17
N GLN A 78 -1.69 -6.16 -9.99
CA GLN A 78 -0.31 -5.85 -9.65
C GLN A 78 -0.09 -4.34 -9.73
N GLY A 79 0.48 -3.80 -8.66
CA GLY A 79 0.88 -2.40 -8.56
C GLY A 79 2.01 -2.04 -9.52
N LEU A 80 2.44 -0.78 -9.45
CA LEU A 80 3.58 -0.30 -10.23
C LEU A 80 4.86 -0.42 -9.40
N PRO A 81 5.98 -0.84 -10.03
CA PRO A 81 7.27 -0.81 -9.36
C PRO A 81 7.65 0.63 -9.03
N VAL A 82 8.18 0.80 -7.82
CA VAL A 82 8.81 2.03 -7.35
C VAL A 82 10.27 1.80 -7.07
N THR A 83 11.03 2.88 -7.14
CA THR A 83 12.41 2.98 -6.64
C THR A 83 12.46 4.02 -5.53
N PHE A 84 13.43 3.84 -4.63
CA PHE A 84 13.68 4.75 -3.51
C PHE A 84 15.05 5.41 -3.70
N SER A 85 15.11 6.71 -3.43
CA SER A 85 16.31 7.53 -3.53
C SER A 85 16.46 8.36 -2.25
N PRO A 86 17.32 7.97 -1.30
CA PRO A 86 17.49 8.70 -0.04
C PRO A 86 18.13 10.07 -0.26
N ALA A 87 17.79 11.05 0.59
CA ALA A 87 18.33 12.40 0.55
C ALA A 87 19.84 12.44 0.80
N SER A 88 20.31 11.60 1.73
CA SER A 88 21.71 11.34 2.01
C SER A 88 22.11 9.99 1.42
N SER A 89 23.23 9.97 0.70
CA SER A 89 23.82 8.71 0.25
C SER A 89 24.38 7.94 1.44
N SER A 90 23.94 6.70 1.66
CA SER A 90 24.64 5.76 2.53
C SER A 90 25.76 5.05 1.77
N GLU A 91 26.77 4.55 2.50
CA GLU A 91 27.86 3.77 1.88
C GLU A 91 27.38 2.42 1.32
N ASP A 92 26.25 1.91 1.80
CA ASP A 92 25.78 0.53 1.62
C ASP A 92 24.55 0.39 0.72
N ASP A 93 24.04 1.48 0.12
CA ASP A 93 22.79 1.56 -0.67
C ASP A 93 21.48 1.22 0.08
N VAL A 94 21.56 0.94 1.38
CA VAL A 94 20.43 0.47 2.18
C VAL A 94 19.45 1.60 2.49
N ILE A 95 18.16 1.33 2.27
CA ILE A 95 17.08 2.21 2.70
C ILE A 95 16.80 1.99 4.19
N ARG A 96 16.95 3.04 4.99
CA ARG A 96 16.80 2.99 6.43
C ARG A 96 15.51 3.68 6.89
N VAL A 97 14.99 3.19 8.01
CA VAL A 97 13.78 3.73 8.65
C VAL A 97 13.97 5.22 8.96
N SER A 98 12.90 5.99 8.80
CA SER A 98 12.83 7.43 9.10
C SER A 98 13.86 8.31 8.38
N THR A 99 14.45 7.82 7.29
CA THR A 99 15.33 8.63 6.41
C THR A 99 14.49 9.29 5.33
N ASP A 100 14.70 10.59 5.11
CA ASP A 100 14.04 11.30 4.00
C ASP A 100 14.48 10.73 2.65
N LEU A 101 13.50 10.42 1.81
CA LEU A 101 13.71 9.82 0.50
C LEU A 101 12.66 10.28 -0.52
N ASN A 102 13.03 10.22 -1.80
CA ASN A 102 12.06 10.31 -2.89
C ASN A 102 11.55 8.92 -3.25
N ILE A 103 10.29 8.86 -3.66
CA ILE A 103 9.64 7.66 -4.20
C ILE A 103 9.31 7.93 -5.66
N LYS A 104 9.67 7.02 -6.56
CA LYS A 104 9.46 7.21 -8.00
C LYS A 104 8.94 5.94 -8.64
N PHE A 105 7.86 6.02 -9.41
CA PHE A 105 7.46 4.89 -10.25
C PHE A 105 8.49 4.66 -11.36
N SER A 106 8.91 3.41 -11.58
CA SER A 106 9.90 3.07 -12.61
C SER A 106 9.37 3.20 -14.04
N ILE A 107 8.04 3.29 -14.20
CA ILE A 107 7.38 3.36 -15.50
C ILE A 107 6.84 4.77 -15.69
N LYS A 108 7.27 5.45 -16.76
CA LYS A 108 6.71 6.73 -17.17
C LYS A 108 5.24 6.54 -17.59
N LYS A 109 4.35 7.32 -17.00
CA LYS A 109 2.89 7.25 -17.22
C LYS A 109 2.41 8.25 -18.28
N ALA A 110 1.08 8.31 -18.43
CA ALA A 110 0.40 8.98 -19.55
C ALA A 110 0.52 10.52 -19.52
N CYS A 111 0.59 11.14 -18.33
CA CYS A 111 0.87 12.56 -18.23
C CYS A 111 2.36 12.81 -18.54
N ASP A 112 2.68 13.86 -19.28
CA ASP A 112 4.08 14.24 -19.57
C ASP A 112 4.73 14.97 -18.38
N HIS A 113 4.73 14.30 -17.23
CA HIS A 113 5.32 14.75 -15.99
C HIS A 113 6.27 13.70 -15.43
N SER A 114 7.13 14.11 -14.50
CA SER A 114 7.99 13.21 -13.73
C SER A 114 7.15 12.15 -13.00
N SER A 115 7.69 10.94 -12.83
CA SER A 115 7.06 9.87 -12.04
C SER A 115 7.45 9.88 -10.57
N VAL A 116 8.20 10.90 -10.15
CA VAL A 116 8.55 11.16 -8.75
C VAL A 116 7.32 11.65 -8.00
N TRP A 117 7.11 11.11 -6.81
CA TRP A 117 5.99 11.44 -5.95
C TRP A 117 6.19 12.80 -5.30
N LYS A 118 5.08 13.50 -5.09
CA LYS A 118 5.02 14.74 -4.32
C LYS A 118 3.68 14.90 -3.61
N ILE A 119 3.67 15.73 -2.60
CA ILE A 119 2.45 16.23 -1.98
C ILE A 119 1.88 17.39 -2.81
N GLN A 120 0.61 17.28 -3.18
CA GLN A 120 -0.13 18.31 -3.90
C GLN A 120 -1.42 18.66 -3.17
N LYS A 121 -1.66 19.96 -2.98
CA LYS A 121 -2.92 20.46 -2.43
C LYS A 121 -4.05 20.26 -3.43
N SER A 122 -5.19 19.75 -2.98
CA SER A 122 -6.41 19.68 -3.77
C SER A 122 -6.89 21.08 -4.15
N SER A 123 -7.31 21.28 -5.41
CA SER A 123 -7.95 22.52 -5.86
C SER A 123 -9.37 22.69 -5.34
N ASN A 124 -10.06 21.58 -5.02
CA ASN A 124 -11.50 21.55 -4.77
C ASN A 124 -11.85 21.54 -3.28
N SER A 125 -10.85 21.42 -2.41
CA SER A 125 -11.01 21.41 -0.96
C SER A 125 -9.83 22.13 -0.34
N GLU A 126 -10.08 23.06 0.56
CA GLU A 126 -9.00 23.83 1.18
C GLU A 126 -8.06 22.99 2.06
N VAL A 127 -8.45 21.76 2.43
CA VAL A 127 -7.81 20.97 3.49
C VAL A 127 -7.29 19.59 3.05
N GLN A 128 -7.60 19.11 1.84
CA GLN A 128 -7.14 17.79 1.40
C GLN A 128 -5.83 17.88 0.60
N TRP A 129 -4.87 17.04 0.96
CA TRP A 129 -3.58 16.92 0.28
C TRP A 129 -3.41 15.52 -0.27
N PHE A 130 -3.09 15.40 -1.55
CA PHE A 130 -2.92 14.12 -2.23
C PHE A 130 -1.46 13.84 -2.51
N VAL A 131 -1.12 12.55 -2.55
CA VAL A 131 0.14 12.09 -3.12
C VAL A 131 -0.06 11.96 -4.62
N THR A 132 0.75 12.67 -5.39
CA THR A 132 0.67 12.76 -6.85
C THR A 132 2.05 12.56 -7.45
N THR A 133 2.13 12.34 -8.76
CA THR A 133 3.40 12.37 -9.49
C THR A 133 3.79 13.81 -9.87
N GLY A 134 4.84 13.99 -10.66
CA GLY A 134 5.30 15.30 -11.11
C GLY A 134 6.16 16.05 -10.09
N GLY A 135 6.79 15.32 -9.16
CA GLY A 135 7.84 15.83 -8.29
C GLY A 135 9.22 15.86 -8.95
N GLU A 136 10.21 16.28 -8.17
CA GLU A 136 11.63 16.33 -8.54
C GLU A 136 12.43 15.39 -7.63
N GLU A 137 13.37 14.65 -8.22
CA GLU A 137 14.24 13.72 -7.50
C GLU A 137 15.54 14.43 -7.12
N GLY A 138 15.98 14.27 -5.87
CA GLY A 138 17.17 14.92 -5.33
C GLY A 138 16.94 16.38 -4.96
N ASN A 139 18.04 17.14 -4.92
CA ASN A 139 18.08 18.57 -4.55
C ASN A 139 17.37 18.85 -3.21
N PRO A 140 17.78 18.20 -2.10
CA PRO A 140 17.15 18.39 -0.79
C PRO A 140 17.20 19.86 -0.37
N GLY A 141 16.03 20.44 -0.18
CA GLY A 141 15.88 21.85 0.19
C GLY A 141 14.42 22.29 0.17
N VAL A 142 14.23 23.59 0.43
CA VAL A 142 12.89 24.20 0.52
C VAL A 142 12.11 24.08 -0.80
N ASP A 143 12.79 24.14 -1.94
CA ASP A 143 12.17 24.08 -3.26
C ASP A 143 11.61 22.69 -3.60
N THR A 144 12.18 21.62 -3.03
CA THR A 144 11.76 20.23 -3.23
C THR A 144 11.03 19.63 -2.04
N LEU A 145 10.64 20.47 -1.07
CA LEU A 145 10.14 20.04 0.24
C LEU A 145 8.99 19.04 0.16
N THR A 146 8.10 19.18 -0.83
CA THR A 146 6.93 18.32 -1.01
C THR A 146 7.24 16.95 -1.62
N ASN A 147 8.49 16.70 -2.04
CA ASN A 147 8.91 15.46 -2.71
C ASN A 147 9.54 14.45 -1.73
N TRP A 148 9.66 14.80 -0.45
CA TRP A 148 10.36 14.02 0.57
C TRP A 148 9.39 13.25 1.46
N PHE A 149 9.65 11.95 1.57
CA PHE A 149 8.86 11.00 2.33
C PHE A 149 9.77 10.21 3.25
N LYS A 150 9.19 9.60 4.27
CA LYS A 150 9.85 8.66 5.17
C LYS A 150 9.11 7.33 5.18
N ILE A 151 9.85 6.26 5.43
CA ILE A 151 9.28 4.94 5.74
C ILE A 151 9.48 4.69 7.23
N GLU A 152 8.40 4.49 7.96
CA GLU A 152 8.43 4.23 9.40
C GLU A 152 7.87 2.86 9.74
N LYS A 153 8.34 2.27 10.85
CA LYS A 153 7.72 1.06 11.40
C LYS A 153 6.28 1.34 11.81
N ALA A 154 5.40 0.39 11.54
CA ALA A 154 4.01 0.42 11.98
C ALA A 154 3.70 -0.83 12.82
N GLY A 155 4.22 -0.84 14.05
CA GLY A 155 4.12 -1.98 14.96
C GLY A 155 4.73 -3.24 14.36
N THR A 156 4.05 -4.36 14.50
CA THR A 156 4.49 -5.67 13.97
C THR A 156 3.92 -6.00 12.59
N LEU A 157 3.09 -5.12 12.03
CA LEU A 157 2.32 -5.39 10.80
C LEU A 157 3.05 -4.99 9.52
N GLY A 158 4.12 -4.18 9.63
CA GLY A 158 4.90 -3.70 8.49
C GLY A 158 5.35 -2.27 8.69
N TYR A 159 5.17 -1.46 7.65
CA TYR A 159 5.60 -0.07 7.60
C TYR A 159 4.43 0.86 7.30
N LYS A 160 4.67 2.16 7.43
CA LYS A 160 3.80 3.23 6.94
C LYS A 160 4.65 4.25 6.19
N LEU A 161 4.04 4.94 5.24
CA LEU A 161 4.65 6.09 4.58
C LEU A 161 4.26 7.36 5.31
N VAL A 162 5.21 8.28 5.46
CA VAL A 162 5.05 9.52 6.22
C VAL A 162 5.57 10.68 5.38
N PHE A 163 4.85 11.80 5.41
CA PHE A 163 5.35 13.09 4.94
C PHE A 163 5.76 13.90 6.17
N CYS A 164 7.07 14.07 6.39
CA CYS A 164 7.61 14.83 7.51
C CYS A 164 9.06 15.28 7.20
N PRO A 165 9.23 16.27 6.32
CA PRO A 165 10.55 16.68 5.81
C PRO A 165 11.29 17.63 6.77
N GLU A 166 11.26 17.34 8.08
CA GLU A 166 11.89 18.17 9.13
C GLU A 166 13.41 18.19 9.02
N ASP A 167 14.03 17.10 8.55
CA ASP A 167 15.49 17.01 8.36
C ASP A 167 15.94 17.68 7.05
N ILE A 168 15.02 17.86 6.10
CA ILE A 168 15.24 18.64 4.88
C ILE A 168 15.16 20.14 5.17
N CYS A 169 14.20 20.55 6.01
CA CYS A 169 13.99 21.94 6.38
C CYS A 169 13.51 22.08 7.82
N HIS A 170 14.33 22.73 8.66
CA HIS A 170 13.98 23.11 10.03
C HIS A 170 13.06 24.34 10.09
N CYS A 171 12.03 24.38 9.25
CA CYS A 171 11.14 25.53 9.05
C CYS A 171 9.71 25.33 9.57
N GLY A 172 9.47 24.29 10.39
CA GLY A 172 8.15 24.01 10.96
C GLY A 172 7.19 23.42 9.92
N VAL A 173 7.54 22.24 9.41
CA VAL A 173 6.81 21.56 8.34
C VAL A 173 5.66 20.71 8.86
N LEU A 174 4.72 20.38 7.97
CA LEU A 174 3.63 19.46 8.29
C LEU A 174 4.18 18.02 8.37
N CYS A 175 3.99 17.37 9.52
CA CYS A 175 4.32 15.96 9.71
C CYS A 175 3.08 15.10 9.86
N ARG A 176 2.81 14.24 8.88
CA ARG A 176 1.60 13.40 8.82
C ARG A 176 1.85 12.05 8.17
N ASP A 177 1.15 11.06 8.69
CA ASP A 177 1.05 9.75 8.07
C ASP A 177 0.26 9.83 6.75
N ILE A 178 0.66 9.01 5.78
CA ILE A 178 -0.07 8.84 4.53
C ILE A 178 -1.08 7.70 4.72
N GLY A 179 -2.35 8.02 4.47
CA GLY A 179 -3.47 7.10 4.52
C GLY A 179 -4.18 6.98 3.18
N ILE A 180 -5.32 6.28 3.20
CA ILE A 180 -6.21 6.11 2.04
C ILE A 180 -7.42 7.02 2.15
N TYR A 181 -7.58 7.93 1.20
CA TYR A 181 -8.77 8.75 1.01
C TYR A 181 -9.67 8.13 -0.06
N PHE A 182 -10.96 8.00 0.24
CA PHE A 182 -11.96 7.47 -0.69
C PHE A 182 -12.66 8.62 -1.39
N GLU A 183 -12.49 8.71 -2.71
CA GLU A 183 -13.19 9.68 -3.53
C GLU A 183 -14.04 8.96 -4.59
N ASN A 184 -15.34 9.26 -4.64
CA ASN A 184 -16.34 8.50 -5.41
C ASN A 184 -15.92 8.18 -6.86
N ASN A 185 -15.28 9.12 -7.56
CA ASN A 185 -14.92 8.98 -8.98
C ASN A 185 -13.45 8.58 -9.22
N ARG A 186 -12.58 8.70 -8.20
CA ARG A 186 -11.12 8.49 -8.31
C ARG A 186 -10.63 7.26 -7.54
N GLY A 187 -11.44 6.73 -6.62
CA GLY A 187 -11.16 5.49 -5.89
C GLY A 187 -10.37 5.73 -4.61
N ARG A 188 -9.44 4.83 -4.29
CA ARG A 188 -8.58 4.88 -3.10
C ARG A 188 -7.31 5.64 -3.42
N ILE A 189 -7.25 6.90 -3.01
CA ILE A 189 -6.12 7.80 -3.29
C ILE A 189 -5.24 7.91 -2.05
N LEU A 190 -3.92 7.89 -2.22
CA LEU A 190 -3.00 8.15 -1.11
C LEU A 190 -3.05 9.64 -0.74
N SER A 191 -3.16 9.91 0.56
CA SER A 191 -3.46 11.25 1.04
C SER A 191 -3.04 11.43 2.50
N LEU A 192 -2.84 12.68 2.92
CA LEU A 192 -2.57 13.03 4.32
C LEU A 192 -3.65 13.95 4.89
N SER A 193 -4.08 13.66 6.12
CA SER A 193 -5.02 14.45 6.92
C SER A 193 -5.01 13.95 8.37
N ASP A 194 -5.34 14.81 9.34
CA ASP A 194 -5.44 14.46 10.76
C ASP A 194 -6.46 13.34 11.05
N LYS A 195 -7.40 13.12 10.12
CA LYS A 195 -8.49 12.15 10.26
C LYS A 195 -8.20 10.79 9.59
N LEU A 196 -7.09 10.67 8.87
CA LEU A 196 -6.74 9.46 8.14
C LEU A 196 -5.87 8.56 9.01
N SER A 197 -6.24 7.28 9.09
CA SER A 197 -5.36 6.26 9.64
C SER A 197 -4.21 5.96 8.67
N PRO A 198 -3.01 5.62 9.18
CA PRO A 198 -1.88 5.26 8.33
C PRO A 198 -2.21 4.06 7.45
N PHE A 199 -1.82 4.15 6.18
CA PHE A 199 -1.88 3.03 5.26
C PHE A 199 -0.69 2.10 5.54
N LEU A 200 -0.99 0.90 6.06
CA LEU A 200 0.02 -0.09 6.40
C LEU A 200 0.50 -0.82 5.15
N VAL A 201 1.81 -0.81 4.93
CA VAL A 201 2.45 -1.31 3.72
C VAL A 201 3.54 -2.33 4.00
N LEU A 202 3.76 -3.20 3.01
CA LEU A 202 4.88 -4.10 2.88
C LEU A 202 5.53 -3.88 1.52
N PHE A 203 6.77 -4.33 1.36
CA PHE A 203 7.54 -4.17 0.12
C PHE A 203 7.86 -5.52 -0.49
N ARG A 204 7.59 -5.66 -1.78
CA ARG A 204 7.88 -6.88 -2.54
C ARG A 204 8.84 -6.56 -3.67
N LYS A 205 10.00 -7.20 -3.71
CA LYS A 205 11.02 -6.97 -4.74
C LYS A 205 10.48 -7.30 -6.15
N GLY A 206 10.61 -6.36 -7.09
CA GLY A 206 10.00 -6.42 -8.43
C GLY A 206 10.51 -7.55 -9.34
N SER A 207 11.76 -7.97 -9.16
CA SER A 207 12.36 -9.09 -9.90
C SER A 207 11.86 -10.46 -9.42
N GLN A 208 11.14 -10.53 -8.31
CA GLN A 208 10.58 -11.80 -7.84
C GLN A 208 9.27 -12.06 -8.57
N ARG A 209 9.31 -12.99 -9.53
CA ARG A 209 8.11 -13.77 -9.89
C ARG A 209 7.61 -14.38 -8.60
N VAL A 210 6.53 -13.85 -8.05
CA VAL A 210 5.95 -14.46 -6.86
C VAL A 210 5.44 -15.82 -7.30
N HIS A 211 6.20 -16.85 -6.92
CA HIS A 211 5.63 -18.15 -6.63
C HIS A 211 4.76 -17.96 -5.37
N CYS A 212 3.65 -17.23 -5.52
CA CYS A 212 2.70 -16.89 -4.47
C CYS A 212 1.82 -18.11 -4.16
N LEU A 213 2.49 -19.24 -3.93
CA LEU A 213 1.90 -20.50 -3.52
C LEU A 213 2.60 -21.07 -2.27
N LEU A 214 3.78 -20.54 -1.88
CA LEU A 214 4.53 -21.11 -0.76
C LEU A 214 4.27 -20.42 0.59
N LEU A 215 4.04 -19.11 0.63
CA LEU A 215 3.62 -18.43 1.87
C LEU A 215 2.17 -18.77 2.28
N GLN A 216 1.32 -19.13 1.32
CA GLN A 216 -0.01 -19.67 1.62
C GLN A 216 0.07 -21.04 2.30
N ALA A 217 1.12 -21.82 2.05
CA ALA A 217 1.23 -23.17 2.61
C ALA A 217 1.67 -23.18 4.08
N GLU A 218 2.50 -22.25 4.53
CA GLU A 218 3.00 -22.25 5.92
C GLU A 218 2.07 -21.52 6.89
N LEU A 219 1.44 -20.42 6.49
CA LEU A 219 0.48 -19.72 7.33
C LEU A 219 -0.89 -20.43 7.38
N ALA A 220 -1.35 -21.06 6.28
CA ALA A 220 -2.57 -21.88 6.32
C ALA A 220 -2.39 -23.23 7.05
N ARG A 221 -1.15 -23.65 7.31
CA ARG A 221 -0.87 -24.84 8.14
C ARG A 221 -1.00 -24.58 9.63
N SER A 222 -0.86 -23.33 10.09
CA SER A 222 -0.80 -23.04 11.53
C SER A 222 -2.14 -22.61 12.14
N TRP A 223 -3.07 -22.05 11.36
CA TRP A 223 -4.41 -21.72 11.87
C TRP A 223 -5.47 -21.93 10.78
N LEU A 224 -6.48 -22.78 11.06
CA LEU A 224 -7.77 -22.94 10.35
C LEU A 224 -7.94 -23.96 9.20
N CYS A 225 -7.02 -24.90 8.95
CA CYS A 225 -7.36 -26.13 8.20
C CYS A 225 -7.65 -27.34 9.11
N ARG A 226 -8.49 -27.16 10.15
CA ARG A 226 -9.41 -28.22 10.55
C ARG A 226 -10.69 -28.05 9.72
N ARG A 227 -11.05 -29.13 9.03
CA ARG A 227 -12.15 -29.25 8.04
C ARG A 227 -13.42 -28.46 8.43
N PRO A 228 -14.09 -27.76 7.49
CA PRO A 228 -15.35 -27.05 7.75
C PRO A 228 -16.57 -28.00 7.77
N VAL A 229 -16.52 -29.09 8.55
CA VAL A 229 -17.66 -30.00 8.74
C VAL A 229 -18.07 -30.12 10.22
N GLU A 230 -17.33 -29.52 11.16
CA GLU A 230 -17.60 -29.66 12.60
C GLU A 230 -18.14 -28.43 13.34
N LEU A 231 -18.33 -27.28 12.67
CA LEU A 231 -18.95 -26.10 13.27
C LEU A 231 -20.46 -25.96 13.03
N LEU A 232 -21.08 -26.83 12.22
CA LEU A 232 -22.54 -26.85 12.03
C LEU A 232 -23.28 -27.80 12.99
N ARG A 233 -22.58 -28.49 13.91
CA ARG A 233 -23.21 -29.30 14.96
C ARG A 233 -23.50 -28.55 16.26
N TYR A 234 -22.97 -27.34 16.45
CA TYR A 234 -23.27 -26.51 17.62
C TYR A 234 -24.51 -25.61 17.48
N ALA A 235 -25.16 -25.58 16.30
CA ALA A 235 -26.35 -24.77 16.05
C ALA A 235 -27.65 -25.57 15.81
N GLY A 236 -27.64 -26.90 15.95
CA GLY A 236 -28.88 -27.70 15.95
C GLY A 236 -29.71 -27.71 14.65
N ILE A 237 -29.14 -27.33 13.50
CA ILE A 237 -29.84 -27.35 12.21
C ILE A 237 -29.42 -28.58 11.41
N SER A 238 -30.38 -29.48 11.13
CA SER A 238 -30.17 -30.64 10.25
C SER A 238 -30.53 -30.26 8.82
N ILE A 239 -29.58 -30.39 7.88
CA ILE A 239 -29.84 -30.32 6.44
C ILE A 239 -29.38 -31.66 5.84
N ASP A 240 -30.34 -32.47 5.37
CA ASP A 240 -30.09 -33.74 4.68
C ASP A 240 -29.77 -33.47 3.21
N ILE A 241 -28.51 -33.65 2.81
CA ILE A 241 -28.10 -33.65 1.40
C ILE A 241 -27.66 -35.07 1.04
N ARG A 242 -28.63 -35.92 0.70
CA ARG A 242 -28.38 -37.22 0.08
C ARG A 242 -27.96 -37.03 -1.38
N ALA A 243 -26.65 -36.95 -1.62
CA ALA A 243 -26.07 -37.11 -2.95
C ALA A 243 -26.25 -38.56 -3.44
N ARG A 244 -26.85 -38.76 -4.63
CA ARG A 244 -26.74 -40.02 -5.38
C ARG A 244 -25.91 -39.80 -6.64
N LYS A 245 -24.71 -40.43 -6.64
CA LYS A 245 -24.01 -40.89 -7.84
C LYS A 245 -24.91 -41.90 -8.57
N SER A 246 -25.08 -41.76 -9.89
CA SER A 246 -24.77 -42.85 -10.83
C SER A 246 -24.90 -42.38 -12.28
N PHE A 247 -23.78 -42.40 -12.99
CA PHE A 247 -23.70 -42.38 -14.45
C PHE A 247 -23.49 -43.84 -14.86
N LYS A 248 -24.45 -44.48 -15.54
CA LYS A 248 -24.24 -45.66 -16.40
C LYS A 248 -25.55 -46.07 -17.12
N ASN A 249 -25.47 -46.02 -18.45
CA ASN A 249 -26.08 -46.89 -19.45
C ASN A 249 -27.61 -47.15 -19.45
N GLY A 250 -28.26 -46.58 -20.46
CA GLY A 250 -28.92 -47.36 -21.52
C GLY A 250 -30.28 -48.01 -21.25
N VAL A 251 -31.16 -47.83 -22.24
CA VAL A 251 -32.27 -48.73 -22.67
C VAL A 251 -33.66 -48.47 -22.06
N THR A 252 -34.49 -47.81 -22.89
CA THR A 252 -35.95 -47.92 -23.10
C THR A 252 -36.89 -48.16 -21.91
N LYS A 253 -37.96 -47.35 -21.77
CA LYS A 253 -39.28 -47.62 -22.41
C LYS A 253 -40.30 -46.51 -22.09
N ARG A 254 -41.02 -46.17 -23.16
CA ARG A 254 -42.15 -45.26 -23.35
C ARG A 254 -43.38 -45.56 -22.46
N ARG A 255 -44.04 -44.50 -21.96
CA ARG A 255 -45.51 -44.24 -21.95
C ARG A 255 -45.80 -43.02 -21.06
N ASP A 256 -46.00 -41.84 -21.65
CA ASP A 256 -47.27 -41.30 -22.17
C ASP A 256 -48.16 -40.70 -21.07
N LEU A 257 -48.12 -39.37 -20.95
CA LEU A 257 -49.31 -38.57 -20.73
C LEU A 257 -49.14 -37.23 -21.47
N HIS A 258 -49.93 -37.11 -22.54
CA HIS A 258 -50.33 -35.86 -23.22
C HIS A 258 -50.67 -34.75 -22.20
N ARG A 259 -50.54 -33.44 -22.45
CA ARG A 259 -51.00 -32.70 -23.64
C ARG A 259 -50.52 -31.23 -23.58
N GLN A 260 -50.18 -30.70 -24.76
CA GLN A 260 -50.27 -29.31 -25.25
C GLN A 260 -49.46 -28.17 -24.59
N LYS A 261 -48.40 -27.77 -25.32
CA LYS A 261 -47.89 -26.39 -25.40
C LYS A 261 -48.45 -25.73 -26.67
N HIS A 262 -48.76 -24.44 -26.61
CA HIS A 262 -48.72 -23.52 -27.75
C HIS A 262 -47.74 -22.36 -27.45
N PRO A 263 -47.04 -21.83 -28.47
CA PRO A 263 -45.94 -20.88 -28.31
C PRO A 263 -46.42 -19.43 -28.45
N ILE A 264 -45.68 -18.47 -27.89
CA ILE A 264 -45.86 -17.04 -28.20
C ILE A 264 -44.55 -16.47 -28.74
N ASP A 265 -44.73 -15.80 -29.87
CA ASP A 265 -43.79 -15.14 -30.75
C ASP A 265 -43.04 -13.96 -30.15
N VAL A 266 -41.91 -13.69 -30.80
CA VAL A 266 -41.07 -12.50 -30.70
C VAL A 266 -41.66 -11.35 -31.52
N GLY A 267 -41.66 -10.13 -30.99
CA GLY A 267 -41.80 -8.93 -31.81
C GLY A 267 -42.03 -7.63 -31.03
N GLY A 268 -41.30 -6.58 -31.43
CA GLY A 268 -41.81 -5.20 -31.38
C GLY A 268 -41.12 -4.23 -30.43
N PHE A 269 -40.28 -3.38 -30.99
CA PHE A 269 -39.76 -2.13 -30.41
C PHE A 269 -40.67 -0.99 -30.88
N ASP A 270 -41.14 -0.10 -29.98
CA ASP A 270 -41.69 1.21 -30.38
C ASP A 270 -41.45 2.29 -29.30
N HIS A 271 -41.12 3.47 -29.81
CA HIS A 271 -40.87 4.73 -29.14
C HIS A 271 -42.18 5.47 -28.88
N SER A 272 -42.50 5.81 -27.63
CA SER A 272 -43.14 7.10 -27.29
C SER A 272 -43.40 7.28 -25.80
N ASN A 273 -42.70 8.26 -25.23
CA ASN A 273 -43.26 9.38 -24.47
C ASN A 273 -44.40 9.09 -23.46
N LYS A 274 -44.13 9.20 -22.16
CA LYS A 274 -44.78 10.22 -21.30
C LYS A 274 -44.25 10.22 -19.85
N ARG A 275 -43.88 11.43 -19.45
CA ARG A 275 -43.52 11.95 -18.14
C ARG A 275 -44.75 11.94 -17.21
N ILE A 276 -44.62 11.49 -15.96
CA ILE A 276 -45.54 11.84 -14.87
C ILE A 276 -44.72 12.05 -13.59
N TYR A 277 -44.71 13.29 -13.08
CA TYR A 277 -44.45 13.64 -11.68
C TYR A 277 -45.75 13.48 -10.90
N TYR A 278 -45.71 13.14 -9.59
CA TYR A 278 -46.57 13.76 -8.57
C TYR A 278 -46.03 13.53 -7.14
N ASN A 279 -45.96 14.67 -6.43
CA ASN A 279 -45.87 14.96 -4.99
C ASN A 279 -44.67 14.48 -4.17
#